data_AF-A0A067P665-F1
#
_entry.id   AF-A0A067P665-F1
#
_cell.length_a   1.000
_cell.length_b   1.000
_cell.length_c   1.000
_cell.angle_alpha   90.00
_cell.angle_beta   90.00
_cell.angle_gamma   90.00
#
_symmetry.space_group_name_H-M   'P 1'
#
loop_
_entity.id
_entity.type
_entity.pdbx_description
1 polymer ?
#
loop_
_entity_poly.entity_id
_entity_poly.type
_entity_poly.pdbx_seq_one_letter_code
_entity_poly.pdbx_strand_id
1 'polypeptide(L)'
;MTAIIISLSYKLVDPRGSQHVSTEILWTFSLLPFEISLAVFSRALTPPLASPTISVLFGILEGAAWSLPALVALYGFILFTLATLARLTVDKDIWFRDISGSLSPFPLSCIIERLRNPTTTRIQDNANIWPSVPREDIRRVSYCLPGCNCNRKLHLPPRFSPSSSSERLISCPCPAETLAEASPERVSRLIRTPTPLQRMSVIELDFTV
;
A
#
# COMPACT_ATOMS: atom_id res chain seq x y z
N MET A 1 -2.52 29.60 -17.77
CA MET A 1 -1.45 28.61 -17.56
C MET A 1 -1.65 27.82 -16.25
N THR A 2 -1.95 28.49 -15.14
CA THR A 2 -2.30 27.86 -13.84
C THR A 2 -3.49 26.89 -13.90
N ALA A 3 -4.56 27.21 -14.64
CA ALA A 3 -5.71 26.31 -14.80
C ALA A 3 -5.38 24.98 -15.51
N ILE A 4 -4.40 24.97 -16.42
CA ILE A 4 -3.96 23.76 -17.12
C ILE A 4 -3.14 22.88 -16.16
N ILE A 5 -2.31 23.49 -15.32
CA ILE A 5 -1.54 22.78 -14.29
C ILE A 5 -2.50 22.16 -13.27
N ILE A 6 -3.49 22.92 -12.78
CA ILE A 6 -4.48 22.41 -11.81
C ILE A 6 -5.33 21.29 -12.44
N SER A 7 -5.73 21.42 -13.70
CA SER A 7 -6.50 20.39 -14.40
C SER A 7 -5.68 19.12 -14.70
N LEU A 8 -4.38 19.26 -14.98
CA LEU A 8 -3.44 18.14 -15.08
C LEU A 8 -3.26 17.48 -13.71
N SER A 9 -3.05 18.26 -12.65
CA SER A 9 -2.95 17.77 -11.27
C SER A 9 -4.21 17.00 -10.86
N TYR A 10 -5.40 17.49 -11.18
CA TYR A 10 -6.66 16.82 -10.82
C TYR A 10 -6.89 15.51 -11.59
N LYS A 11 -6.43 15.42 -12.84
CA LYS A 11 -6.53 14.16 -13.61
C LYS A 11 -5.44 13.15 -13.27
N LEU A 12 -4.31 13.60 -12.73
CA LEU A 12 -3.23 12.75 -12.22
C LEU A 12 -3.54 12.20 -10.83
N VAL A 13 -4.33 12.93 -10.03
CA VAL A 13 -4.86 12.47 -8.74
C VAL A 13 -6.22 11.80 -8.96
N ASP A 14 -6.24 10.73 -9.76
CA ASP A 14 -7.33 9.76 -9.61
C ASP A 14 -7.06 9.01 -8.29
N PRO A 15 -7.90 9.13 -7.25
CA PRO A 15 -7.69 8.44 -5.98
C PRO A 15 -7.74 6.91 -6.10
N ARG A 16 -8.08 6.39 -7.30
CA ARG A 16 -8.04 4.96 -7.64
C ARG A 16 -6.81 4.57 -8.46
N GLY A 17 -6.03 5.54 -8.92
CA GLY A 17 -4.80 5.31 -9.68
C GLY A 17 -3.66 4.85 -8.77
N SER A 18 -2.85 3.91 -9.25
CA SER A 18 -1.60 3.50 -8.60
C SER A 18 -0.64 4.69 -8.55
N GLN A 19 -0.33 5.20 -7.35
CA GLN A 19 0.56 6.35 -7.18
C GLN A 19 2.00 5.85 -7.13
N HIS A 20 2.74 6.00 -8.23
CA HIS A 20 4.10 5.51 -8.31
C HIS A 20 5.11 6.49 -7.68
N VAL A 21 6.17 5.96 -7.06
CA VAL A 21 7.27 6.77 -6.48
C VAL A 21 7.88 7.74 -7.48
N SER A 22 8.09 7.30 -8.72
CA SER A 22 8.61 8.16 -9.80
C SER A 22 7.65 9.31 -10.13
N THR A 23 6.36 9.04 -10.24
CA THR A 23 5.32 10.07 -10.46
C THR A 23 5.29 11.06 -9.29
N GLU A 24 5.43 10.55 -8.06
CA GLU A 24 5.43 11.36 -6.84
C GLU A 24 6.60 12.35 -6.82
N ILE A 25 7.81 11.85 -7.12
CA ILE A 25 9.01 12.68 -7.23
C ILE A 25 8.86 13.68 -8.38
N LEU A 26 8.39 13.23 -9.55
CA LEU A 26 8.27 14.07 -10.73
C LEU A 26 7.32 15.24 -10.50
N TRP A 27 6.13 15.04 -9.92
CA TRP A 27 5.21 16.15 -9.66
C TRP A 27 5.76 17.10 -8.59
N THR A 28 6.38 16.58 -7.53
CA THR A 28 6.98 17.39 -6.45
C THR A 28 8.01 18.36 -7.02
N PHE A 29 8.96 17.87 -7.83
CA PHE A 29 9.97 18.71 -8.47
C PHE A 29 9.40 19.62 -9.56
N SER A 30 8.34 19.18 -10.26
CA SER A 30 7.68 19.99 -11.29
C SER A 30 6.88 21.16 -10.70
N LEU A 31 6.32 21.02 -9.49
CA LEU A 31 5.59 22.10 -8.81
C LEU A 31 6.49 23.12 -8.13
N LEU A 32 7.65 22.68 -7.64
CA LEU A 32 8.59 23.53 -6.91
C LEU A 32 8.90 24.89 -7.59
N PRO A 33 9.20 24.98 -8.90
CA PRO A 33 9.46 26.28 -9.54
C PRO A 33 8.25 27.21 -9.52
N PHE A 34 7.02 26.68 -9.56
CA PHE A 34 5.81 27.49 -9.48
C PHE A 34 5.60 28.04 -8.07
N GLU A 35 5.84 27.23 -7.04
CA GLU A 35 5.75 27.69 -5.65
C GLU A 35 6.83 28.71 -5.33
N ILE A 36 8.07 28.50 -5.79
CA ILE A 36 9.16 29.48 -5.64
C ILE A 36 8.79 30.80 -6.35
N SER A 37 8.23 30.73 -7.55
CA SER A 37 7.79 31.93 -8.28
C SER A 37 6.71 32.71 -7.51
N LEU A 38 5.77 32.00 -6.87
CA LEU A 38 4.73 32.59 -6.03
C LEU A 38 5.31 33.21 -4.76
N ALA A 39 6.30 32.57 -4.13
CA ALA A 39 7.03 33.10 -2.97
C ALA A 39 7.88 34.33 -3.32
N VAL A 40 8.47 34.38 -4.51
CA VAL A 40 9.17 35.58 -5.00
C VAL A 40 8.17 36.69 -5.32
N PHE A 41 7.02 36.36 -5.92
CA PHE A 41 5.98 37.32 -6.23
C PHE A 41 5.35 37.93 -4.97
N SER A 42 5.20 37.17 -3.88
CA SER A 42 4.65 37.69 -2.63
C SER A 42 5.49 38.83 -2.06
N ARG A 43 6.82 38.81 -2.23
CA ARG A 43 7.71 39.93 -1.87
C ARG A 43 7.44 41.20 -2.67
N ALA A 44 7.06 41.07 -3.93
CA ALA A 44 6.77 42.21 -4.79
C ALA A 44 5.45 42.91 -4.42
N LEU A 45 4.57 42.24 -3.66
CA LEU A 45 3.28 42.78 -3.23
C LEU A 45 3.37 43.62 -1.95
N THR A 46 4.49 43.58 -1.23
CA THR A 46 4.65 44.31 0.04
C THR A 46 4.69 45.82 -0.20
N PRO A 47 3.67 46.60 0.24
CA PRO A 47 3.63 48.03 -0.04
C PRO A 47 4.65 48.79 0.81
N PRO A 48 5.44 49.71 0.25
CA PRO A 48 6.46 50.44 1.00
C PRO A 48 5.89 51.43 2.04
N LEU A 49 4.60 51.81 1.93
CA LEU A 49 3.90 52.69 2.87
C LEU A 49 2.73 52.00 3.61
N ALA A 50 2.82 50.69 3.82
CA ALA A 50 1.81 49.96 4.58
C ALA A 50 1.75 50.40 6.05
N SER A 51 0.55 50.41 6.64
CA SER A 51 0.38 50.58 8.09
C SER A 51 1.05 49.42 8.84
N PRO A 52 1.50 49.59 10.09
CA PRO A 52 2.24 48.55 10.82
C PRO A 52 1.46 47.23 10.93
N THR A 53 0.14 47.29 11.07
CA THR A 53 -0.74 46.11 11.10
C THR A 53 -0.72 45.36 9.76
N ILE A 54 -0.78 46.10 8.65
CA ILE A 54 -0.75 45.52 7.31
C ILE A 54 0.63 44.88 7.05
N SER A 55 1.72 45.54 7.46
CA SER A 55 3.08 45.00 7.33
C SER A 55 3.26 43.67 8.07
N VAL A 56 2.69 43.50 9.27
CA VAL A 56 2.72 42.21 10.00
C VAL A 56 1.95 41.13 9.23
N LEU A 57 0.77 41.44 8.70
CA LEU A 57 -0.01 40.48 7.90
C LEU A 57 0.75 40.04 6.65
N PHE A 58 1.40 40.97 5.94
CA PHE A 58 2.27 40.64 4.80
C PHE A 58 3.47 39.80 5.22
N GLY A 59 4.08 40.07 6.38
CA GLY A 59 5.19 39.26 6.90
C GLY A 59 4.78 37.81 7.20
N ILE A 60 3.58 37.59 7.78
CA ILE A 60 3.05 36.24 8.01
C ILE A 60 2.77 35.53 6.67
N LEU A 61 2.15 36.24 5.72
CA LEU A 61 1.85 35.69 4.39
C LEU A 61 3.12 35.35 3.61
N GLU A 62 4.13 36.22 3.66
CA GLU A 62 5.44 35.97 3.08
C GLU A 62 6.09 34.74 3.73
N GLY A 63 6.11 34.67 5.06
CA GLY A 63 6.64 33.52 5.79
C GLY A 63 5.94 32.21 5.40
N ALA A 64 4.61 32.22 5.26
CA ALA A 64 3.83 31.08 4.79
C ALA A 64 4.14 30.72 3.32
N ALA A 65 4.32 31.73 2.47
CA ALA A 65 4.66 31.54 1.05
C ALA A 65 6.05 30.91 0.86
N TRP A 66 7.00 31.15 1.77
CA TRP A 66 8.33 30.52 1.77
C TRP A 66 8.37 29.17 2.48
N SER A 67 7.56 28.97 3.52
CA SER A 67 7.55 27.71 4.27
C SER A 67 6.97 26.56 3.46
N LEU A 68 5.96 26.81 2.62
CA LEU A 68 5.34 25.80 1.75
C LEU A 68 6.35 25.17 0.76
N PRO A 69 7.04 25.92 -0.12
CA PRO A 69 8.04 25.34 -1.02
C PRO A 69 9.21 24.71 -0.28
N ALA A 70 9.60 25.23 0.89
CA ALA A 70 10.62 24.60 1.72
C ALA A 70 10.18 23.21 2.21
N LEU A 71 8.92 23.08 2.64
CA LEU A 71 8.34 21.80 3.07
C LEU A 71 8.23 20.82 1.90
N VAL A 72 7.76 21.28 0.74
CA VAL A 72 7.63 20.46 -0.48
C VAL A 72 9.00 20.00 -0.98
N ALA A 73 10.02 20.88 -0.98
CA ALA A 73 11.39 20.51 -1.31
C ALA A 73 11.95 19.47 -0.33
N LEU A 74 11.75 19.66 0.97
CA LEU A 74 12.19 18.72 2.00
C LEU A 74 11.52 17.36 1.83
N TYR A 75 10.22 17.34 1.57
CA TYR A 75 9.47 16.14 1.27
C TYR A 75 10.03 15.39 0.05
N GLY A 76 10.21 16.09 -1.08
CA GLY A 76 10.77 15.52 -2.30
C GLY A 76 12.19 14.99 -2.10
N PHE A 77 13.02 15.71 -1.33
CA PHE A 77 14.38 15.29 -1.00
C PHE A 77 14.42 14.02 -0.15
N ILE A 78 13.59 13.94 0.90
CA ILE A 78 13.48 12.73 1.73
C ILE A 78 13.01 11.55 0.88
N LEU A 79 11.95 11.75 0.08
CA LEU A 79 11.40 10.71 -0.77
C LEU A 79 12.43 10.19 -1.79
N PHE A 80 13.15 11.09 -2.45
CA PHE A 80 14.22 10.75 -3.38
C PHE A 80 15.37 10.00 -2.71
N THR A 81 15.78 10.44 -1.51
CA THR A 81 16.85 9.80 -0.75
C THR A 81 16.45 8.39 -0.32
N LEU A 82 15.25 8.22 0.23
CA LEU A 82 14.72 6.92 0.62
C LEU A 82 14.54 5.98 -0.57
N ALA A 83 14.04 6.47 -1.70
CA ALA A 83 13.90 5.69 -2.93
C ALA A 83 15.25 5.26 -3.50
N THR A 84 16.24 6.15 -3.51
CA THR A 84 17.60 5.82 -3.93
C THR A 84 18.22 4.79 -3.01
N LEU A 85 18.06 4.96 -1.70
CA LEU A 85 18.59 4.03 -0.71
C LEU A 85 17.92 2.66 -0.82
N ALA A 86 16.59 2.62 -0.99
CA ALA A 86 15.84 1.38 -1.24
C ALA A 86 16.26 0.70 -2.56
N ARG A 87 16.53 1.49 -3.62
CA ARG A 87 17.05 0.98 -4.90
C ARG A 87 18.39 0.27 -4.74
N LEU A 88 19.28 0.84 -3.94
CA LEU A 88 20.62 0.30 -3.72
C LEU A 88 20.63 -0.91 -2.78
N THR A 89 19.64 -1.03 -1.89
CA THR A 89 19.67 -2.01 -0.79
C THR A 89 18.67 -3.16 -0.96
N VAL A 90 17.44 -2.89 -1.38
CA VAL A 90 16.32 -3.85 -1.27
C VAL A 90 15.67 -4.15 -2.62
N ASP A 91 15.29 -3.12 -3.38
CA ASP A 91 14.36 -3.27 -4.51
C ASP A 91 14.78 -2.41 -5.71
N LYS A 92 15.24 -3.04 -6.80
CA LYS A 92 15.67 -2.34 -8.02
C LYS A 92 14.52 -1.60 -8.72
N ASP A 93 13.29 -2.05 -8.53
CA ASP A 93 12.09 -1.57 -9.23
C ASP A 93 11.24 -0.62 -8.37
N ILE A 94 11.82 -0.11 -7.27
CA ILE A 94 11.16 0.81 -6.32
C ILE A 94 10.50 2.04 -6.99
N TRP A 95 11.01 2.48 -8.14
CA TRP A 95 10.50 3.65 -8.88
C TRP A 95 9.11 3.44 -9.46
N PHE A 96 8.77 2.19 -9.78
CA PHE A 96 7.48 1.79 -10.32
C PHE A 96 6.55 1.21 -9.25
N ARG A 97 6.95 1.28 -7.99
CA ARG A 97 6.17 0.74 -6.88
C ARG A 97 5.02 1.67 -6.54
N ASP A 98 3.86 1.09 -6.30
CA ASP A 98 2.65 1.78 -5.85
C ASP A 98 2.83 2.18 -4.37
N ILE A 99 2.77 3.48 -4.07
CA ILE A 99 2.84 4.05 -2.73
C ILE A 99 1.52 3.82 -1.99
N SER A 100 0.39 3.82 -2.71
CA SER A 100 -0.96 3.78 -2.13
C SER A 100 -1.39 2.34 -1.78
N GLY A 101 -0.82 1.34 -2.44
CA GLY A 101 -1.31 -0.04 -2.43
C GLY A 101 -0.68 -1.00 -1.42
N SER A 102 0.43 -0.65 -0.74
CA SER A 102 1.11 -1.56 0.18
C SER A 102 1.55 -0.91 1.49
N LEU A 103 2.00 -1.74 2.44
CA LEU A 103 2.86 -1.31 3.55
C LEU A 103 3.93 -0.34 3.00
N SER A 104 4.28 0.70 3.78
CA SER A 104 5.21 1.77 3.40
C SER A 104 6.26 1.31 2.38
N PRO A 105 6.40 1.98 1.22
CA PRO A 105 7.34 1.57 0.16
C PRO A 105 8.80 1.57 0.64
N PHE A 106 9.09 2.21 1.77
CA PHE A 106 10.40 2.29 2.39
C PHE A 106 10.42 1.50 3.71
N PRO A 107 10.79 0.22 3.71
CA PRO A 107 10.98 -0.55 4.93
C PRO A 107 12.28 -0.08 5.62
N LEU A 108 12.19 1.03 6.37
CA LEU A 108 13.33 1.68 7.02
C LEU A 108 14.11 0.72 7.93
N SER A 109 13.42 -0.18 8.62
CA SER A 109 14.05 -1.22 9.45
C SER A 109 15.00 -2.11 8.65
N CYS A 110 14.56 -2.60 7.48
CA CYS A 110 15.38 -3.43 6.61
C CYS A 110 16.56 -2.65 6.03
N ILE A 111 16.35 -1.38 5.69
CA ILE A 111 17.42 -0.50 5.18
C ILE A 111 18.49 -0.27 6.26
N ILE A 112 18.07 0.08 7.48
CA ILE A 112 18.98 0.33 8.61
C ILE A 112 19.76 -0.94 8.97
N GLU A 113 19.09 -2.10 9.02
CA GLU A 113 19.74 -3.37 9.32
C GLU A 113 20.80 -3.73 8.27
N ARG A 114 20.51 -3.47 6.99
CA ARG A 114 21.45 -3.71 5.88
C ARG A 114 22.62 -2.73 5.87
N LEU A 115 22.40 -1.47 6.22
CA LEU A 115 23.47 -0.49 6.39
C LEU A 115 24.36 -0.81 7.60
N ARG A 116 23.78 -1.37 8.67
CA ARG A 116 24.51 -1.74 9.89
C ARG A 116 25.43 -2.94 9.68
N ASN A 117 24.97 -3.96 8.94
CA ASN A 117 25.71 -5.20 8.74
C ASN A 117 25.88 -5.53 7.24
N PRO A 118 26.83 -4.87 6.53
CA PRO A 118 27.01 -5.05 5.10
C PRO A 118 27.54 -6.44 4.71
N THR A 119 28.09 -7.20 5.67
CA THR A 119 28.65 -8.55 5.45
C THR A 119 27.59 -9.66 5.43
N THR A 120 26.36 -9.37 5.86
CA THR A 120 25.22 -10.31 5.83
C THR A 120 24.58 -10.31 4.42
N THR A 121 25.37 -10.51 3.38
CA THR A 121 24.93 -10.46 1.97
C THR A 121 24.14 -11.69 1.52
N ARG A 122 23.87 -12.66 2.41
CA ARG A 122 23.25 -13.94 2.06
C ARG A 122 21.79 -14.02 2.49
N ILE A 123 20.96 -13.09 2.03
CA ILE A 123 19.51 -13.31 2.01
C ILE A 123 19.16 -13.87 0.65
N GLN A 124 19.24 -15.20 0.56
CA GLN A 124 18.43 -15.98 -0.36
C GLN A 124 16.96 -15.55 -0.18
N ASP A 125 16.31 -15.23 -1.29
CA ASP A 125 14.86 -15.38 -1.46
C ASP A 125 13.92 -14.45 -0.66
N ASN A 126 14.26 -13.18 -0.50
CA ASN A 126 13.24 -12.15 -0.14
C ASN A 126 12.26 -11.83 -1.28
N ALA A 127 12.40 -12.48 -2.44
CA ALA A 127 11.33 -12.58 -3.44
C ALA A 127 10.01 -13.13 -2.86
N ASN A 128 10.08 -13.81 -1.70
CA ASN A 128 8.90 -14.34 -1.01
C ASN A 128 8.27 -13.37 0.01
N ILE A 129 8.97 -12.30 0.43
CA ILE A 129 8.43 -11.32 1.39
C ILE A 129 7.59 -10.26 0.68
N TRP A 130 7.97 -9.91 -0.55
CA TRP A 130 7.18 -9.02 -1.38
C TRP A 130 6.59 -9.83 -2.53
N PRO A 131 5.29 -10.15 -2.51
CA PRO A 131 4.61 -10.65 -3.68
C PRO A 131 4.61 -9.53 -4.71
N SER A 132 5.68 -9.42 -5.50
CA SER A 132 5.69 -8.71 -6.79
C SER A 132 4.86 -9.51 -7.78
N VAL A 133 3.61 -9.77 -7.43
CA VAL A 133 2.68 -10.37 -8.37
C VAL A 133 2.37 -9.26 -9.38
N PRO A 134 2.74 -9.41 -10.66
CA PRO A 134 2.36 -8.45 -11.68
C PRO A 134 0.83 -8.38 -11.68
N ARG A 135 0.27 -7.20 -11.42
CA ARG A 135 -1.18 -6.97 -11.35
C ARG A 135 -1.92 -7.34 -12.64
N GLU A 136 -1.20 -7.61 -13.72
CA GLU A 136 -1.78 -7.90 -15.03
C GLU A 136 -2.08 -9.39 -15.28
N ASP A 137 -1.49 -10.33 -14.51
CA ASP A 137 -1.72 -11.78 -14.73
C ASP A 137 -2.60 -12.47 -13.68
N ILE A 138 -2.96 -11.79 -12.57
CA ILE A 138 -3.87 -12.37 -11.55
C ILE A 138 -5.29 -12.56 -12.11
N ARG A 139 -5.68 -11.83 -13.17
CA ARG A 139 -7.00 -12.00 -13.79
C ARG A 139 -7.17 -13.30 -14.59
N ARG A 140 -6.13 -14.13 -14.75
CA ARG A 140 -6.22 -15.39 -15.52
C ARG A 140 -5.77 -16.64 -14.77
N VAL A 141 -5.53 -16.58 -13.46
CA VAL A 141 -5.33 -17.80 -12.68
C VAL A 141 -6.59 -18.08 -11.88
N SER A 142 -7.61 -18.59 -12.57
CA SER A 142 -8.79 -19.18 -11.94
C SER A 142 -8.36 -20.46 -11.22
N TYR A 143 -8.07 -20.35 -9.93
CA TYR A 143 -7.76 -21.50 -9.10
C TYR A 143 -9.04 -22.31 -8.86
N CYS A 144 -9.06 -23.55 -9.31
CA CYS A 144 -10.18 -24.45 -9.04
C CYS A 144 -9.99 -25.17 -7.70
N LEU A 145 -11.02 -25.12 -6.86
CA LEU A 145 -11.08 -25.86 -5.61
C LEU A 145 -11.08 -27.38 -5.86
N PRO A 146 -10.60 -28.20 -4.92
CA PRO A 146 -10.70 -29.65 -5.01
C PRO A 146 -12.18 -30.06 -5.11
N GLY A 147 -12.53 -30.78 -6.17
CA GLY A 147 -13.91 -31.14 -6.51
C GLY A 147 -14.44 -30.50 -7.80
N CYS A 148 -13.79 -29.47 -8.32
CA CYS A 148 -14.14 -28.88 -9.61
C CYS A 148 -13.48 -29.63 -10.78
N ASN A 149 -14.22 -29.79 -11.89
CA ASN A 149 -13.75 -30.47 -13.09
C ASN A 149 -12.97 -29.51 -14.02
N CYS A 150 -11.83 -29.02 -13.54
CA CYS A 150 -10.95 -28.13 -14.32
C CYS A 150 -9.77 -28.91 -14.89
N ASN A 151 -9.38 -28.59 -16.14
CA ASN A 151 -8.29 -29.25 -16.86
C ASN A 151 -6.90 -29.03 -16.26
N ARG A 152 -6.74 -28.07 -15.35
CA ARG A 152 -5.46 -27.79 -14.69
C ARG A 152 -5.66 -27.79 -13.17
N LYS A 153 -5.39 -28.92 -12.54
CA LYS A 153 -5.39 -29.08 -11.08
C LYS A 153 -4.01 -28.68 -10.55
N LEU A 154 -3.98 -27.89 -9.48
CA LEU A 154 -2.75 -27.60 -8.74
C LEU A 154 -2.24 -28.91 -8.12
N HIS A 155 -1.04 -29.34 -8.50
CA HIS A 155 -0.27 -30.25 -7.67
C HIS A 155 0.14 -29.49 -6.42
N LEU A 156 -0.54 -29.75 -5.29
CA LEU A 156 -0.02 -29.29 -4.00
C LEU A 156 1.39 -29.89 -3.81
N PRO A 157 2.35 -29.14 -3.25
CA PRO A 157 3.61 -29.73 -2.81
C PRO A 157 3.30 -30.84 -1.80
N PRO A 158 4.05 -31.97 -1.85
CA PRO A 158 3.73 -33.16 -1.06
C PRO A 158 3.68 -32.79 0.42
N ARG A 159 2.47 -32.86 1.00
CA ARG A 159 2.27 -32.79 2.45
C ARG A 159 3.02 -33.97 3.05
N PHE A 160 3.92 -33.65 3.99
CA PHE A 160 4.53 -34.62 4.89
C PHE A 160 3.46 -35.58 5.41
N SER A 161 3.71 -36.86 5.20
CA SER A 161 2.92 -37.98 5.68
C SER A 161 2.81 -37.94 7.20
N PRO A 162 1.61 -37.81 7.81
CA PRO A 162 1.37 -38.42 9.09
C PRO A 162 1.05 -39.90 8.84
N SER A 163 1.92 -40.75 9.37
CA SER A 163 1.72 -42.18 9.51
C SER A 163 0.38 -42.52 10.18
N SER A 164 -0.27 -43.57 9.64
CA SER A 164 -1.32 -44.42 10.24
C SER A 164 -2.64 -43.71 10.65
N SER A 165 -3.83 -44.19 10.36
CA SER A 165 -4.30 -45.56 10.09
C SER A 165 -5.65 -45.51 9.35
N SER A 166 -5.86 -46.51 8.50
CA SER A 166 -7.12 -47.14 8.08
C SER A 166 -8.39 -46.57 8.75
N GLU A 167 -9.37 -46.08 8.00
CA GLU A 167 -10.47 -46.97 7.61
C GLU A 167 -11.17 -46.63 6.27
N ARG A 168 -11.79 -47.69 5.76
CA ARG A 168 -12.24 -47.95 4.41
C ARG A 168 -13.68 -47.48 4.14
N LEU A 169 -13.90 -47.20 2.85
CA LEU A 169 -15.06 -47.53 2.00
C LEU A 169 -16.42 -46.82 2.22
N ILE A 170 -16.76 -46.04 1.18
CA ILE A 170 -18.01 -46.05 0.39
C ILE A 170 -19.22 -45.20 0.84
N SER A 171 -19.73 -44.47 -0.17
CA SER A 171 -21.12 -44.04 -0.45
C SER A 171 -21.60 -42.66 0.02
N CYS A 172 -21.94 -41.84 -0.98
CA CYS A 172 -23.09 -40.92 -0.92
C CYS A 172 -24.35 -41.71 -0.54
N PRO A 173 -25.28 -41.15 0.28
CA PRO A 173 -26.26 -40.17 -0.23
C PRO A 173 -26.72 -39.10 0.78
N CYS A 174 -27.40 -38.04 0.30
CA CYS A 174 -28.31 -37.20 1.10
C CYS A 174 -29.72 -37.88 1.17
N PRO A 175 -30.73 -37.42 1.95
CA PRO A 175 -30.80 -36.54 3.14
C PRO A 175 -31.68 -37.11 4.30
N ALA A 176 -31.84 -36.32 5.38
CA ALA A 176 -32.93 -36.25 6.38
C ALA A 176 -32.75 -36.88 7.79
N GLU A 177 -33.00 -36.02 8.79
CA GLU A 177 -33.55 -36.20 10.15
C GLU A 177 -33.17 -37.43 10.99
N THR A 178 -32.54 -37.24 12.16
CA THR A 178 -33.24 -37.12 13.48
C THR A 178 -32.26 -36.94 14.65
N LEU A 179 -32.85 -36.41 15.74
CA LEU A 179 -32.41 -36.08 17.08
C LEU A 179 -31.26 -36.83 17.79
N ALA A 180 -30.59 -36.02 18.62
CA ALA A 180 -30.07 -36.27 19.98
C ALA A 180 -28.85 -37.19 20.15
N GLU A 181 -27.79 -36.69 20.79
CA GLU A 181 -27.51 -36.99 22.21
C GLU A 181 -26.34 -36.12 22.71
N ALA A 182 -26.48 -35.61 23.93
CA ALA A 182 -25.53 -34.70 24.56
C ALA A 182 -24.36 -35.47 25.19
N SER A 183 -23.14 -34.97 25.00
CA SER A 183 -21.99 -35.30 25.85
C SER A 183 -21.05 -34.09 25.97
N PRO A 184 -20.53 -33.76 27.17
CA PRO A 184 -19.80 -32.53 27.42
C PRO A 184 -18.30 -32.73 27.20
N GLU A 185 -17.75 -32.19 26.10
CA GLU A 185 -16.32 -32.26 25.84
C GLU A 185 -15.70 -30.88 25.61
N ARG A 186 -14.95 -30.45 26.64
CA ARG A 186 -13.89 -29.44 26.70
C ARG A 186 -13.88 -28.36 25.61
N VAL A 187 -14.30 -27.16 26.01
CA VAL A 187 -14.16 -25.90 25.28
C VAL A 187 -12.67 -25.50 25.20
N SER A 188 -11.94 -26.04 24.23
CA SER A 188 -10.79 -25.37 23.64
C SER A 188 -11.34 -24.34 22.65
N ARG A 189 -11.35 -23.06 23.07
CA ARG A 189 -11.70 -21.93 22.19
C ARG A 189 -10.67 -21.83 21.06
N LEU A 190 -10.94 -22.55 19.97
CA LEU A 190 -10.31 -22.33 18.68
C LEU A 190 -10.77 -20.95 18.21
N ILE A 191 -9.89 -19.95 18.29
CA ILE A 191 -10.13 -18.63 17.71
C ILE A 191 -10.24 -18.83 16.20
N ARG A 192 -11.48 -18.98 15.73
CA ARG A 192 -11.80 -19.14 14.31
C ARG A 192 -11.49 -17.81 13.64
N THR A 193 -10.37 -17.75 12.94
CA THR A 193 -10.05 -16.60 12.09
C THR A 193 -11.13 -16.49 11.01
N PRO A 194 -11.76 -15.31 10.84
CA PRO A 194 -12.82 -15.15 9.87
C PRO A 194 -12.30 -15.47 8.48
N THR A 195 -13.02 -16.35 7.80
CA THR A 195 -12.73 -16.74 6.41
C THR A 195 -12.83 -15.51 5.51
N PRO A 196 -12.04 -15.42 4.42
CA PRO A 196 -12.00 -14.24 3.54
C PRO A 196 -13.38 -13.87 2.98
N LEU A 197 -14.29 -14.83 2.86
CA LEU A 197 -15.67 -14.61 2.42
C LEU A 197 -16.51 -13.84 3.46
N GLN A 198 -16.24 -14.02 4.76
CA GLN A 198 -16.89 -13.28 5.86
C GLN A 198 -16.34 -11.86 6.02
N ARG A 199 -15.16 -11.53 5.46
CA ARG A 199 -14.65 -10.16 5.46
C ARG A 199 -15.29 -9.28 4.38
N MET A 200 -15.96 -9.87 3.40
CA MET A 200 -16.61 -9.14 2.31
C MET A 200 -18.12 -8.95 2.50
N SER A 201 -18.73 -9.58 3.51
CA SER A 201 -20.11 -9.25 3.88
C SER A 201 -20.11 -7.90 4.58
N VAL A 202 -20.48 -6.88 3.82
CA VAL A 202 -20.79 -5.52 4.29
C VAL A 202 -21.79 -5.64 5.43
N ILE A 203 -21.41 -5.18 6.61
CA ILE A 203 -22.36 -5.01 7.72
C ILE A 203 -23.22 -3.81 7.33
N GLU A 204 -24.36 -4.06 6.70
CA GLU A 204 -25.43 -3.06 6.59
C GLU A 204 -25.99 -2.86 8.01
N LEU A 205 -25.50 -1.83 8.69
CA LEU A 205 -26.10 -1.32 9.92
C LEU A 205 -27.36 -0.57 9.51
N ASP A 206 -28.50 -1.24 9.59
CA ASP A 206 -29.81 -0.61 9.41
C ASP A 206 -30.11 0.24 10.66
N PHE A 207 -30.03 1.57 10.51
CA PHE A 207 -30.41 2.52 11.54
C PHE A 207 -31.87 2.90 11.32
N THR A 208 -32.79 2.19 11.96
CA THR A 208 -34.17 2.64 12.09
C THR A 208 -34.22 3.79 13.12
N VAL A 209 -34.64 4.96 12.67
CA VAL A 209 -34.99 6.13 13.51
C VAL A 209 -36.49 6.18 13.70
#